data_AF-K5XJT6-F1
#
_entry.id   AF-K5XJT6-F1
#
_cell.length_a   1.000
_cell.length_b   1.000
_cell.length_c   1.000
_cell.angle_alpha   90.00
_cell.angle_beta   90.00
_cell.angle_gamma   90.00
#
_symmetry.space_group_name_H-M   'P 1'
#
loop_
_entity.id
_entity.type
_entity.pdbx_description
1 polymer ?
#
loop_
_entity_poly.entity_id
_entity_poly.type
_entity_poly.pdbx_seq_one_letter_code
_entity_poly.pdbx_strand_id
1 'polypeptide(L)'
;MAAWSPPVLDLSSDPKPVHTYDINQECNFARSARWTPDGSMFMAQCENRTLQLFTPSSTIEPVSTSPSLVLPQSAPILDFAWYPTASPMDLSSFCVLASVRECPVKLLDASDGRLRASYKIVDHRERFIAPHSMTFNPTATKIYCGHEDAIEVFDVSQPGNGMRIPTTPSKKSKDGLKDGVPLMFVGGGPRAAVTQVRFNPMNPHILYAAYRRREEIIGWDLRSDVTVPFVKYVGPHRPTTNQKMSFDIDCSGRRLMTGDQQGAIHVFNLQ
;
A
#
# COMPACT_ATOMS: atom_id res chain seq x y z
N MET A 1 -34.88 3.15 15.31
CA MET A 1 -33.85 2.90 14.29
C MET A 1 -33.93 1.42 13.93
N ALA A 2 -34.12 1.09 12.65
CA ALA A 2 -34.06 -0.31 12.22
C ALA A 2 -32.65 -0.83 12.47
N ALA A 3 -32.52 -1.99 13.12
CA ALA A 3 -31.23 -2.66 13.24
C ALA A 3 -30.75 -3.02 11.83
N TRP A 4 -29.55 -2.58 11.45
CA TRP A 4 -28.94 -3.01 10.20
C TRP A 4 -28.78 -4.54 10.26
N SER A 5 -29.28 -5.22 9.24
CA SER A 5 -29.04 -6.64 9.03
C SER A 5 -28.15 -6.80 7.81
N PRO A 6 -27.15 -7.70 7.86
CA PRO A 6 -26.30 -7.94 6.71
C PRO A 6 -27.16 -8.49 5.56
N PRO A 7 -26.87 -8.10 4.30
CA PRO A 7 -27.56 -8.67 3.17
C PRO A 7 -27.33 -10.18 3.11
N VAL A 8 -28.39 -10.94 2.84
CA VAL A 8 -28.28 -12.37 2.57
C VAL A 8 -27.62 -12.52 1.20
N LEU A 9 -26.35 -12.92 1.18
CA LEU A 9 -25.62 -13.20 -0.05
C LEU A 9 -25.97 -14.61 -0.54
N ASP A 10 -26.52 -14.70 -1.74
CA ASP A 10 -26.70 -15.97 -2.42
C ASP A 10 -25.36 -16.42 -3.01
N LEU A 11 -24.74 -17.41 -2.37
CA LEU A 11 -23.47 -18.00 -2.79
C LEU A 11 -23.67 -19.28 -3.64
N SER A 12 -24.90 -19.58 -4.05
CA SER A 12 -25.22 -20.80 -4.80
C SER A 12 -24.82 -20.72 -6.28
N SER A 13 -24.58 -19.51 -6.80
CA SER A 13 -24.17 -19.28 -8.18
C SER A 13 -22.89 -18.47 -8.27
N ASP A 14 -22.09 -18.72 -9.30
CA ASP A 14 -20.88 -17.94 -9.56
C ASP A 14 -21.22 -16.45 -9.79
N PRO A 15 -20.41 -15.52 -9.24
CA PRO A 15 -20.61 -14.10 -9.45
C PRO A 15 -20.45 -13.76 -10.93
N LYS A 16 -21.46 -13.10 -11.51
CA LYS A 16 -21.42 -12.61 -12.89
C LYS A 16 -20.90 -11.17 -12.94
N PRO A 17 -20.04 -10.82 -13.91
CA PRO A 17 -19.60 -9.44 -14.08
C PRO A 17 -20.80 -8.54 -14.41
N VAL A 18 -21.01 -7.49 -13.60
CA VAL A 18 -22.08 -6.50 -13.82
C VAL A 18 -21.64 -5.44 -14.82
N HIS A 19 -20.41 -4.96 -14.70
CA HIS A 19 -19.82 -3.95 -15.57
C HIS A 19 -18.40 -4.33 -15.98
N THR A 20 -18.06 -4.07 -17.24
CA THR A 20 -16.70 -4.22 -17.78
C THR A 20 -16.22 -2.86 -18.28
N TYR A 21 -15.14 -2.37 -17.69
CA TYR A 21 -14.49 -1.11 -18.09
C TYR A 21 -13.34 -1.43 -19.01
N ASP A 22 -13.39 -0.88 -20.23
CA ASP A 22 -12.35 -1.12 -21.21
C ASP A 22 -11.22 -0.08 -21.08
N ILE A 23 -10.00 -0.57 -20.83
CA ILE A 23 -8.78 0.22 -20.66
C ILE A 23 -7.94 0.23 -21.97
N ASN A 24 -8.46 -0.41 -23.04
CA ASN A 24 -7.80 -0.68 -24.33
C ASN A 24 -7.41 0.59 -25.10
N GLN A 25 -6.28 1.18 -24.71
CA GLN A 25 -5.33 1.78 -25.65
C GLN A 25 -4.33 0.68 -26.01
N GLU A 26 -3.86 0.60 -27.27
CA GLU A 26 -2.98 -0.48 -27.75
C GLU A 26 -1.87 -0.81 -26.72
N CYS A 27 -1.79 -2.08 -26.31
CA CYS A 27 -0.82 -2.60 -25.32
C CYS A 27 -0.95 -2.06 -23.87
N ASN A 28 -2.12 -1.54 -23.46
CA ASN A 28 -2.38 -1.12 -22.08
C ASN A 28 -3.23 -2.14 -21.28
N PHE A 29 -3.05 -2.19 -19.96
CA PHE A 29 -3.86 -3.00 -19.05
C PHE A 29 -3.76 -2.47 -17.60
N ALA A 30 -4.76 -2.79 -16.77
CA ALA A 30 -4.72 -2.51 -15.34
C ALA A 30 -3.78 -3.47 -14.59
N ARG A 31 -2.81 -2.92 -13.88
CA ARG A 31 -1.96 -3.64 -12.92
C ARG A 31 -2.67 -3.85 -11.58
N SER A 32 -3.49 -2.90 -11.19
CA SER A 32 -4.34 -2.97 -10.00
C SER A 32 -5.50 -1.97 -10.11
N ALA A 33 -6.56 -2.20 -9.35
CA ALA A 33 -7.67 -1.25 -9.19
C ALA A 33 -8.08 -1.19 -7.72
N ARG A 34 -8.44 0.00 -7.23
CA ARG A 34 -8.89 0.22 -5.84
C ARG A 34 -10.07 1.17 -5.80
N TRP A 35 -11.12 0.77 -5.10
CA TRP A 35 -12.23 1.63 -4.73
C TRP A 35 -11.75 2.82 -3.92
N THR A 36 -12.39 3.97 -4.11
CA THR A 36 -12.33 5.05 -3.13
C THR A 36 -12.85 4.52 -1.78
N PRO A 37 -12.34 5.02 -0.65
CA PRO A 37 -12.78 4.57 0.68
C PRO A 37 -14.29 4.62 0.92
N ASP A 38 -14.98 5.57 0.30
CA ASP A 38 -16.45 5.70 0.37
C ASP A 38 -17.20 4.78 -0.62
N GLY A 39 -16.48 4.05 -1.48
CA GLY A 39 -17.04 3.12 -2.46
C GLY A 39 -17.72 3.77 -3.66
N SER A 40 -17.68 5.11 -3.80
CA SER A 40 -18.40 5.81 -4.86
C SER A 40 -17.73 5.73 -6.23
N MET A 41 -16.41 5.54 -6.28
CA MET A 41 -15.59 5.52 -7.49
C MET A 41 -14.46 4.49 -7.34
N PHE A 42 -13.73 4.20 -8.41
CA PHE A 42 -12.49 3.43 -8.30
C PHE A 42 -11.40 3.97 -9.22
N MET A 43 -10.15 3.77 -8.81
CA MET A 43 -8.98 4.15 -9.60
C MET A 43 -8.21 2.91 -10.03
N ALA A 44 -7.88 2.84 -11.31
CA ALA A 44 -7.04 1.81 -11.91
C ALA A 44 -5.63 2.35 -12.17
N GLN A 45 -4.62 1.57 -11.78
CA GLN A 45 -3.23 1.79 -12.15
C GLN A 45 -2.94 1.04 -13.44
N CYS A 46 -2.63 1.76 -14.50
CA CYS A 46 -2.46 1.21 -15.85
C CYS A 46 -0.99 1.14 -16.27
N GLU A 47 -0.66 0.18 -17.14
CA GLU A 47 0.71 -0.03 -17.64
C GLU A 47 1.25 1.16 -18.46
N ASN A 48 0.36 1.90 -19.14
CA ASN A 48 0.71 3.12 -19.87
C ASN A 48 1.09 4.32 -18.98
N ARG A 49 1.44 4.09 -17.70
CA ARG A 49 1.85 5.10 -16.71
C ARG A 49 0.72 6.08 -16.34
N THR A 50 -0.53 5.64 -16.39
CA THR A 50 -1.68 6.46 -15.97
C THR A 50 -2.35 5.88 -14.74
N LEU A 51 -2.84 6.77 -13.86
CA LEU A 51 -3.92 6.42 -12.93
C LEU A 51 -5.23 6.88 -13.57
N GLN A 52 -6.19 5.97 -13.75
CA GLN A 52 -7.46 6.24 -14.41
C GLN A 52 -8.61 6.10 -13.41
N LEU A 53 -9.40 7.14 -13.25
CA LEU A 53 -10.53 7.18 -12.32
C LEU A 53 -11.83 6.90 -13.07
N PHE A 54 -12.65 6.03 -12.50
CA PHE A 54 -13.93 5.63 -13.08
C PHE A 54 -15.05 5.80 -12.05
N THR A 55 -16.17 6.30 -12.53
CA THR A 55 -17.42 6.36 -11.75
C THR A 55 -18.31 5.20 -12.18
N PRO A 56 -18.61 4.23 -11.30
CA PRO A 56 -19.57 3.20 -11.62
C PRO A 56 -20.96 3.78 -11.84
N SER A 57 -21.67 3.25 -12.83
CA SER A 57 -23.10 3.56 -13.00
C SER A 57 -23.90 2.78 -11.96
N SER A 58 -24.92 3.42 -11.37
CA SER A 58 -25.90 2.74 -10.53
C SER A 58 -27.04 2.08 -11.33
N THR A 59 -27.14 2.38 -12.63
CA THR A 59 -28.19 1.89 -13.54
C THR A 59 -27.64 0.91 -14.58
N ILE A 60 -28.49 -0.02 -15.02
CA ILE A 60 -28.22 -1.08 -16.01
C ILE A 60 -28.10 -0.52 -17.46
N GLU A 61 -28.12 0.81 -17.63
CA GLU A 61 -27.98 1.45 -18.94
C GLU A 61 -26.54 1.38 -19.48
N PRO A 62 -26.32 1.49 -20.81
CA PRO A 62 -24.99 1.39 -21.39
C PRO A 62 -24.04 2.42 -20.77
N VAL A 63 -23.11 1.89 -19.98
CA VAL A 63 -22.15 2.64 -19.18
C VAL A 63 -21.11 3.29 -20.12
N SER A 64 -20.83 4.57 -19.90
CA SER A 64 -19.60 5.16 -20.45
C SER A 64 -18.41 4.43 -19.83
N THR A 65 -17.76 3.59 -20.63
CA THR A 65 -16.59 2.81 -20.19
C THR A 65 -15.33 3.65 -20.11
N SER A 66 -15.36 4.90 -20.58
CA SER A 66 -14.22 5.80 -20.54
C SER A 66 -13.93 6.31 -19.13
N PRO A 67 -12.65 6.47 -18.76
CA PRO A 67 -12.30 7.07 -17.48
C PRO A 67 -12.81 8.50 -17.36
N SER A 68 -13.34 8.85 -16.20
CA SER A 68 -13.76 10.21 -15.85
C SER A 68 -12.57 11.16 -15.69
N LEU A 69 -11.40 10.62 -15.32
CA LEU A 69 -10.14 11.37 -15.22
C LEU A 69 -8.96 10.44 -15.52
N VAL A 70 -7.98 10.96 -16.26
CA VAL A 70 -6.72 10.26 -16.57
C VAL A 70 -5.56 11.07 -16.04
N LEU A 71 -4.77 10.48 -15.15
CA LEU A 71 -3.63 11.12 -14.48
C LEU A 71 -2.31 10.53 -15.01
N PRO A 72 -1.72 11.12 -16.07
CA PRO A 72 -0.45 10.65 -16.60
C PRO A 72 0.71 10.92 -15.64
N GLN A 73 1.62 9.95 -15.53
CA GLN A 73 2.85 10.07 -14.76
C GLN A 73 4.07 10.01 -15.67
N SER A 74 5.16 10.65 -15.22
CA SER A 74 6.43 10.73 -15.95
C SER A 74 7.10 9.37 -16.17
N ALA A 75 6.85 8.41 -15.28
CA ALA A 75 7.48 7.09 -15.28
C ALA A 75 6.50 6.01 -14.77
N PRO A 76 6.87 4.71 -14.80
CA PRO A 76 6.05 3.65 -14.25
C PRO A 76 5.65 3.90 -12.79
N ILE A 77 4.36 3.69 -12.51
CA ILE A 77 3.79 3.74 -11.16
C ILE A 77 4.07 2.40 -10.50
N LEU A 78 4.63 2.39 -9.30
CA LEU A 78 4.94 1.17 -8.54
C LEU A 78 3.81 0.77 -7.60
N ASP A 79 3.17 1.76 -6.98
CA ASP A 79 2.04 1.60 -6.06
C ASP A 79 1.28 2.92 -5.97
N PHE A 80 0.02 2.86 -5.52
CA PHE A 80 -0.77 4.04 -5.17
C PHE A 80 -1.63 3.74 -3.94
N ALA A 81 -2.02 4.76 -3.19
CA ALA A 81 -2.87 4.60 -2.01
C ALA A 81 -3.81 5.80 -1.85
N TRP A 82 -5.10 5.53 -1.73
CA TRP A 82 -6.09 6.56 -1.37
C TRP A 82 -5.80 7.14 0.00
N TYR A 83 -6.03 8.45 0.17
CA TYR A 83 -6.16 9.01 1.51
C TYR A 83 -7.30 8.31 2.25
N PRO A 84 -7.19 7.93 3.54
CA PRO A 84 -8.13 7.00 4.19
C PRO A 84 -9.58 7.44 4.19
N THR A 85 -9.86 8.74 4.13
CA THR A 85 -11.22 9.30 4.08
C THR A 85 -11.56 9.92 2.73
N ALA A 86 -10.79 9.61 1.68
CA ALA A 86 -10.99 10.21 0.36
C ALA A 86 -12.42 9.99 -0.14
N SER A 87 -13.08 11.08 -0.48
CA SER A 87 -14.43 11.09 -1.06
C SER A 87 -14.56 12.27 -2.02
N PRO A 88 -15.16 12.11 -3.22
CA PRO A 88 -15.47 13.24 -4.08
C PRO A 88 -16.42 14.27 -3.44
N MET A 89 -17.12 13.90 -2.35
CA MET A 89 -17.98 14.82 -1.59
C MET A 89 -17.19 15.73 -0.65
N ASP A 90 -15.93 15.39 -0.34
CA ASP A 90 -14.99 16.22 0.41
C ASP A 90 -13.68 16.35 -0.36
N LEU A 91 -13.60 17.40 -1.18
CA LEU A 91 -12.42 17.67 -2.00
C LEU A 91 -11.16 17.84 -1.14
N SER A 92 -11.25 18.25 0.12
CA SER A 92 -10.04 18.41 0.96
C SER A 92 -9.34 17.07 1.22
N SER A 93 -10.10 15.98 1.34
CA SER A 93 -9.58 14.62 1.53
C SER A 93 -9.50 13.80 0.24
N PHE A 94 -10.09 14.27 -0.86
CA PHE A 94 -10.09 13.59 -2.16
C PHE A 94 -8.71 13.62 -2.86
N CYS A 95 -7.77 12.86 -2.32
CA CYS A 95 -6.41 12.77 -2.82
C CYS A 95 -5.84 11.35 -2.74
N VAL A 96 -4.79 11.11 -3.52
CA VAL A 96 -4.16 9.82 -3.69
C VAL A 96 -2.64 9.97 -3.66
N LEU A 97 -1.95 9.05 -2.98
CA LEU A 97 -0.51 8.90 -3.07
C LEU A 97 -0.15 8.12 -4.32
N ALA A 98 0.86 8.56 -5.05
CA ALA A 98 1.45 7.85 -6.18
C ALA A 98 2.96 7.67 -5.98
N SER A 99 3.40 6.41 -6.04
CA SER A 99 4.82 6.04 -6.11
C SER A 99 5.20 5.91 -7.57
N VAL A 100 6.00 6.84 -8.07
CA VAL A 100 6.40 6.92 -9.48
C VAL A 100 7.91 6.77 -9.56
N ARG A 101 8.40 5.88 -10.44
CA ARG A 101 9.84 5.59 -10.56
C ARG A 101 10.67 6.86 -10.78
N GLU A 102 11.82 6.96 -10.11
CA GLU A 102 12.73 8.13 -10.14
C GLU A 102 12.05 9.47 -9.79
N CYS A 103 10.95 9.46 -9.04
CA CYS A 103 10.25 10.66 -8.57
C CYS A 103 10.07 10.61 -7.04
N PRO A 104 9.90 11.77 -6.38
CA PRO A 104 9.36 11.76 -5.02
C PRO A 104 7.96 11.15 -5.02
N VAL A 105 7.54 10.63 -3.87
CA VAL A 105 6.15 10.24 -3.65
C VAL A 105 5.27 11.47 -3.80
N LYS A 106 4.25 11.37 -4.64
CA LYS A 106 3.35 12.49 -4.96
C LYS A 106 2.02 12.31 -4.24
N LEU A 107 1.54 13.35 -3.57
CA LEU A 107 0.13 13.44 -3.18
C LEU A 107 -0.60 14.23 -4.25
N LEU A 108 -1.49 13.56 -4.98
CA LEU A 108 -2.23 14.11 -6.10
C LEU A 108 -3.68 14.34 -5.68
N ASP A 109 -4.23 15.48 -6.08
CA ASP A 109 -5.66 15.73 -6.06
C ASP A 109 -6.36 14.77 -7.03
N ALA A 110 -7.38 14.06 -6.56
CA ALA A 110 -8.07 13.07 -7.38
C ALA A 110 -9.19 13.70 -8.24
N SER A 111 -9.50 15.00 -8.08
CA SER A 111 -10.48 15.71 -8.90
C SER A 111 -9.89 16.24 -10.21
N ASP A 112 -8.64 16.70 -10.19
CA ASP A 112 -8.00 17.37 -11.34
C ASP A 112 -6.56 16.88 -11.61
N GLY A 113 -5.99 16.03 -10.75
CA GLY A 113 -4.62 15.52 -10.90
C GLY A 113 -3.53 16.45 -10.39
N ARG A 114 -3.88 17.59 -9.80
CA ARG A 114 -2.91 18.59 -9.31
C ARG A 114 -2.04 18.00 -8.20
N LEU A 115 -0.75 18.32 -8.24
CA LEU A 115 0.17 17.99 -7.14
C LEU A 115 -0.16 18.84 -5.89
N ARG A 116 -0.47 18.19 -4.78
CA ARG A 116 -0.70 18.81 -3.47
C ARG A 116 0.57 18.84 -2.61
N ALA A 117 1.30 17.73 -2.59
CA ALA A 117 2.52 17.59 -1.79
C ALA A 117 3.50 16.59 -2.43
N SER A 118 4.76 16.67 -2.02
CA SER A 118 5.81 15.72 -2.43
C SER A 118 6.63 15.27 -1.23
N TYR A 119 6.84 13.96 -1.12
CA TYR A 119 7.61 13.32 -0.06
C TYR A 119 8.81 12.61 -0.67
N LYS A 120 10.01 12.99 -0.27
CA LYS A 120 11.26 12.64 -0.94
C LYS A 120 11.93 11.49 -0.21
N ILE A 121 12.20 10.40 -0.93
CA ILE A 121 13.14 9.35 -0.51
C ILE A 121 14.33 9.48 -1.43
N VAL A 122 15.51 9.72 -0.87
CA VAL A 122 16.74 9.94 -1.64
C VAL A 122 17.80 8.93 -1.19
N ASP A 123 18.54 8.37 -2.16
CA ASP A 123 19.68 7.47 -1.91
C ASP A 123 21.00 8.24 -1.75
N HIS A 124 22.09 7.50 -1.49
CA HIS A 124 23.45 8.06 -1.36
C HIS A 124 24.01 8.69 -2.65
N ARG A 125 23.30 8.57 -3.78
CA ARG A 125 23.66 9.13 -5.08
C ARG A 125 22.73 10.28 -5.49
N GLU A 126 21.98 10.82 -4.54
CA GLU A 126 21.02 11.92 -4.75
C GLU A 126 19.90 11.57 -5.74
N ARG A 127 19.56 10.29 -5.89
CA ARG A 127 18.47 9.85 -6.76
C ARG A 127 17.20 9.62 -5.96
N PHE A 128 16.07 9.96 -6.57
CA PHE A 128 14.77 9.68 -5.97
C PHE A 128 14.45 8.19 -6.03
N ILE A 129 14.14 7.62 -4.88
CA ILE A 129 13.72 6.22 -4.76
C ILE A 129 12.20 6.17 -4.64
N ALA A 130 11.56 5.47 -5.57
CA ALA A 130 10.14 5.21 -5.52
C ALA A 130 9.87 4.01 -4.60
N PRO A 131 9.05 4.14 -3.55
CA PRO A 131 8.75 3.02 -2.67
C PRO A 131 7.95 1.92 -3.38
N HIS A 132 8.16 0.67 -2.99
CA HIS A 132 7.45 -0.49 -3.53
C HIS A 132 6.07 -0.71 -2.90
N SER A 133 5.83 -0.08 -1.76
CA SER A 133 4.55 -0.07 -1.07
C SER A 133 4.35 1.20 -0.26
N MET A 134 3.10 1.64 -0.15
CA MET A 134 2.73 2.79 0.67
C MET A 134 1.43 2.50 1.43
N THR A 135 1.37 2.94 2.69
CA THR A 135 0.12 2.97 3.46
C THR A 135 0.07 4.21 4.33
N PHE A 136 -1.13 4.77 4.51
CA PHE A 136 -1.36 5.68 5.62
C PHE A 136 -1.41 4.90 6.93
N ASN A 137 -1.06 5.55 8.02
CA ASN A 137 -1.44 5.07 9.33
C ASN A 137 -2.96 5.24 9.54
N PRO A 138 -3.58 4.55 10.51
CA PRO A 138 -5.02 4.59 10.68
C PRO A 138 -5.59 5.98 11.00
N THR A 139 -4.79 6.89 11.55
CA THR A 139 -5.20 8.28 11.82
C THR A 139 -4.94 9.23 10.64
N ALA A 140 -4.44 8.73 9.50
CA ALA A 140 -4.15 9.51 8.29
C ALA A 140 -3.19 10.70 8.48
N THR A 141 -2.34 10.66 9.51
CA THR A 141 -1.36 11.72 9.83
C THR A 141 0.05 11.38 9.33
N LYS A 142 0.33 10.10 9.07
CA LYS A 142 1.63 9.64 8.61
C LYS A 142 1.52 8.67 7.45
N ILE A 143 2.55 8.67 6.61
CA ILE A 143 2.70 7.79 5.46
C ILE A 143 3.87 6.87 5.73
N TYR A 144 3.65 5.56 5.59
CA TYR A 144 4.67 4.52 5.73
C TYR A 144 4.98 3.99 4.33
N CYS A 145 6.22 4.19 3.88
CA CYS A 145 6.69 3.87 2.55
C CYS A 145 7.76 2.77 2.63
N GLY A 146 7.43 1.55 2.22
CA GLY A 146 8.38 0.45 2.15
C GLY A 146 9.25 0.57 0.90
N HIS A 147 10.57 0.63 1.06
CA HIS A 147 11.55 0.74 -0.03
C HIS A 147 12.86 0.07 0.37
N GLU A 148 13.57 -0.56 -0.58
CA GLU A 148 14.84 -1.25 -0.29
C GLU A 148 14.82 -1.99 1.07
N ASP A 149 15.85 -1.88 1.91
CA ASP A 149 15.88 -2.47 3.25
C ASP A 149 15.34 -1.54 4.36
N ALA A 150 14.42 -0.62 4.05
CA ALA A 150 13.90 0.38 4.99
C ALA A 150 12.40 0.68 4.84
N ILE A 151 11.86 1.34 5.86
CA ILE A 151 10.56 2.00 5.83
C ILE A 151 10.82 3.50 6.03
N GLU A 152 10.45 4.33 5.07
CA GLU A 152 10.45 5.78 5.24
C GLU A 152 9.09 6.22 5.80
N VAL A 153 9.11 7.02 6.87
CA VAL A 153 7.89 7.56 7.49
C VAL A 153 7.82 9.06 7.27
N PHE A 154 6.75 9.53 6.65
CA PHE A 154 6.49 10.96 6.44
C PHE A 154 5.34 11.44 7.31
N ASP A 155 5.40 12.69 7.75
CA ASP A 155 4.22 13.37 8.28
C ASP A 155 3.43 13.98 7.11
N VAL A 156 2.13 13.70 7.03
CA VAL A 156 1.29 14.21 5.94
C VAL A 156 1.30 15.73 5.90
N SER A 157 1.35 16.38 7.07
CA SER A 157 1.34 17.84 7.21
C SER A 157 2.70 18.50 6.93
N GLN A 158 3.79 17.73 6.85
CA GLN A 158 5.15 18.24 6.62
C GLN A 158 5.76 17.57 5.38
N PRO A 159 5.41 18.04 4.17
CA PRO A 159 6.01 17.56 2.92
C PRO A 159 7.53 17.75 2.90
N GLY A 160 8.22 16.92 2.11
CA GLY A 160 9.67 16.94 2.01
C GLY A 160 10.30 15.68 2.56
N ASN A 161 11.15 15.81 3.58
CA ASN A 161 11.98 14.71 4.09
C ASN A 161 11.23 13.85 5.11
N GLY A 162 11.52 12.56 5.11
CA GLY A 162 10.94 11.59 6.04
C GLY A 162 11.95 11.14 7.09
N MET A 163 11.46 10.34 8.02
CA MET A 163 12.27 9.58 8.95
C MET A 163 12.51 8.18 8.38
N ARG A 164 13.78 7.84 8.12
CA ARG A 164 14.17 6.50 7.69
C ARG A 164 14.27 5.55 8.87
N ILE A 165 13.56 4.43 8.77
CA ILE A 165 13.60 3.32 9.73
C ILE A 165 14.16 2.09 9.01
N PRO A 166 15.44 1.71 9.24
CA PRO A 166 15.98 0.50 8.66
C PRO A 166 15.24 -0.74 9.17
N THR A 167 15.09 -1.74 8.31
CA THR A 167 14.51 -3.05 8.69
C THR A 167 15.55 -4.07 9.13
N THR A 168 16.83 -3.71 9.05
CA THR A 168 17.96 -4.53 9.49
C THR A 168 18.92 -3.73 10.36
N PRO A 169 19.54 -4.36 11.38
CA PRO A 169 20.59 -3.70 12.15
C PRO A 169 21.76 -3.33 11.24
N SER A 170 22.23 -2.09 11.31
CA SER A 170 23.49 -1.73 10.68
C SER A 170 24.64 -2.39 11.45
N LYS A 171 25.65 -2.94 10.75
CA LYS A 171 26.84 -3.58 11.36
C LYS A 171 27.66 -2.65 12.28
N LYS A 172 27.28 -1.38 12.45
CA LYS A 172 28.10 -0.33 13.07
C LYS A 172 27.76 0.02 14.54
N SER A 173 26.80 -0.62 15.19
CA SER A 173 26.42 -0.22 16.56
C SER A 173 27.16 -0.92 17.71
N LYS A 174 28.28 -1.60 17.45
CA LYS A 174 29.07 -2.22 18.55
C LYS A 174 29.92 -1.22 19.34
N ASP A 175 30.19 -0.05 18.77
CA ASP A 175 30.92 1.03 19.43
C ASP A 175 30.11 2.33 19.33
N GLY A 176 29.74 2.87 20.50
CA GLY A 176 29.33 4.25 20.80
C GLY A 176 28.68 5.10 19.71
N LEU A 177 27.49 5.61 20.03
CA LEU A 177 26.77 6.73 19.38
C LEU A 177 27.70 7.67 18.59
N LYS A 178 27.73 7.52 17.26
CA LYS A 178 28.26 8.52 16.33
C LYS A 178 27.10 9.09 15.53
N ASP A 179 27.11 10.40 15.40
CA ASP A 179 26.07 11.20 14.74
C ASP A 179 25.65 10.62 13.39
N GLY A 180 24.33 10.39 13.23
CA GLY A 180 23.72 9.93 11.98
C GLY A 180 23.24 8.47 11.96
N VAL A 181 23.35 7.72 13.06
CA VAL A 181 22.64 6.44 13.20
C VAL A 181 21.15 6.73 13.36
N PRO A 182 20.25 6.08 12.59
CA PRO A 182 18.82 6.24 12.79
C PRO A 182 18.48 5.87 14.24
N LEU A 183 17.86 6.81 14.96
CA LEU A 183 17.48 6.67 16.38
C LEU A 183 16.54 5.48 16.61
N MET A 184 15.94 4.94 15.55
CA MET A 184 15.08 3.77 15.58
C MET A 184 15.31 2.90 14.34
N PHE A 185 15.40 1.58 14.54
CA PHE A 185 15.30 0.59 13.48
C PHE A 185 14.22 -0.42 13.87
N VAL A 186 13.55 -0.96 12.86
CA VAL A 186 12.55 -2.01 13.02
C VAL A 186 13.28 -3.33 12.79
N GLY A 187 13.67 -3.99 13.87
CA GLY A 187 14.61 -5.09 13.82
C GLY A 187 13.97 -6.45 13.52
N GLY A 188 14.82 -7.44 13.32
CA GLY A 188 14.42 -8.81 12.96
C GLY A 188 13.95 -9.00 11.51
N GLY A 189 13.91 -7.93 10.71
CA GLY A 189 13.66 -7.97 9.28
C GLY A 189 14.84 -8.52 8.47
N PRO A 190 14.60 -9.07 7.27
CA PRO A 190 15.64 -9.47 6.34
C PRO A 190 16.19 -8.25 5.58
N ARG A 191 17.43 -8.36 5.08
CA ARG A 191 18.01 -7.34 4.18
C ARG A 191 17.43 -7.50 2.77
N ALA A 192 16.20 -7.02 2.58
CA ALA A 192 15.44 -7.19 1.34
C ALA A 192 14.43 -6.05 1.15
N ALA A 193 14.06 -5.81 -0.11
CA ALA A 193 13.05 -4.82 -0.51
C ALA A 193 11.73 -5.01 0.26
N VAL A 194 11.27 -4.00 1.02
CA VAL A 194 9.94 -4.01 1.66
C VAL A 194 8.85 -3.89 0.58
N THR A 195 8.17 -4.99 0.29
CA THR A 195 7.23 -5.10 -0.83
C THR A 195 5.80 -4.75 -0.47
N GLN A 196 5.41 -4.89 0.79
CA GLN A 196 4.10 -4.50 1.28
C GLN A 196 4.20 -4.10 2.75
N VAL A 197 3.54 -3.02 3.12
CA VAL A 197 3.31 -2.59 4.51
C VAL A 197 1.81 -2.45 4.73
N ARG A 198 1.31 -2.91 5.89
CA ARG A 198 -0.11 -2.81 6.24
C ARG A 198 -0.29 -2.78 7.75
N PHE A 199 -1.14 -1.86 8.21
CA PHE A 199 -1.56 -1.80 9.61
C PHE A 199 -2.65 -2.83 9.89
N ASN A 200 -2.70 -3.34 11.13
CA ASN A 200 -3.88 -4.05 11.59
C ASN A 200 -5.07 -3.06 11.65
N PRO A 201 -6.22 -3.37 11.02
CA PRO A 201 -7.36 -2.45 10.97
C PRO A 201 -7.99 -2.18 12.33
N MET A 202 -7.87 -3.10 13.29
CA MET A 202 -8.43 -2.96 14.64
C MET A 202 -7.38 -2.57 15.68
N ASN A 203 -6.10 -2.82 15.42
CA ASN A 203 -5.00 -2.48 16.33
C ASN A 203 -4.02 -1.51 15.64
N PRO A 204 -4.23 -0.19 15.73
CA PRO A 204 -3.55 0.79 14.88
C PRO A 204 -2.05 0.96 15.17
N HIS A 205 -1.55 0.34 16.24
CA HIS A 205 -0.14 0.30 16.61
C HIS A 205 0.59 -0.93 16.06
N ILE A 206 -0.14 -1.89 15.47
CA ILE A 206 0.45 -3.10 14.90
C ILE A 206 0.69 -2.89 13.40
N LEU A 207 1.95 -2.98 13.00
CA LEU A 207 2.38 -2.87 11.61
C LEU A 207 2.94 -4.21 11.13
N TYR A 208 2.52 -4.65 9.95
CA TYR A 208 3.07 -5.81 9.27
C TYR A 208 3.82 -5.40 8.01
N ALA A 209 4.90 -6.11 7.70
CA ALA A 209 5.64 -5.96 6.46
C ALA A 209 5.97 -7.30 5.82
N ALA A 210 5.89 -7.34 4.49
CA ALA A 210 6.39 -8.43 3.66
C ALA A 210 7.59 -7.96 2.83
N TYR A 211 8.46 -8.89 2.49
CA TYR A 211 9.74 -8.59 1.87
C TYR A 211 9.96 -9.38 0.58
N ARG A 212 10.70 -8.79 -0.35
CA ARG A 212 11.03 -9.41 -1.64
C ARG A 212 11.85 -10.69 -1.44
N ARG A 213 11.44 -11.77 -2.11
CA ARG A 213 12.09 -13.10 -2.06
C ARG A 213 12.19 -13.64 -0.62
N ARG A 214 11.18 -13.37 0.21
CA ARG A 214 11.07 -13.85 1.58
C ARG A 214 9.63 -14.30 1.81
N GLU A 215 9.43 -15.34 2.60
CA GLU A 215 8.09 -15.83 2.96
C GLU A 215 7.63 -15.40 4.33
N GLU A 216 8.53 -14.79 5.11
CA GLU A 216 8.17 -14.23 6.39
C GLU A 216 7.41 -12.92 6.20
N ILE A 217 6.24 -12.84 6.84
CA ILE A 217 5.54 -11.60 7.11
C ILE A 217 5.83 -11.28 8.57
N ILE A 218 6.40 -10.11 8.81
CA ILE A 218 6.90 -9.74 10.13
C ILE A 218 5.99 -8.66 10.71
N GLY A 219 5.68 -8.76 12.00
CA GLY A 219 4.88 -7.81 12.73
C GLY A 219 5.64 -7.10 13.85
N TRP A 220 5.37 -5.81 14.04
CA TRP A 220 5.87 -4.99 15.15
C TRP A 220 4.71 -4.29 15.87
N ASP A 221 4.82 -4.17 17.21
CA ASP A 221 4.05 -3.20 17.98
C ASP A 221 4.86 -1.91 18.05
N LEU A 222 4.37 -0.87 17.38
CA LEU A 222 5.02 0.43 17.29
C LEU A 222 5.09 1.20 18.62
N ARG A 223 4.45 0.69 19.68
CA ARG A 223 4.54 1.25 21.05
C ARG A 223 5.59 0.54 21.91
N SER A 224 6.07 -0.61 21.46
CA SER A 224 7.02 -1.44 22.19
C SER A 224 8.43 -1.29 21.59
N ASP A 225 9.36 -2.11 22.05
CA ASP A 225 10.68 -2.24 21.44
C ASP A 225 10.55 -2.82 20.02
N VAL A 226 10.56 -1.93 19.03
CA VAL A 226 10.50 -2.27 17.61
C VAL A 226 11.79 -2.94 17.08
N THR A 227 12.85 -3.03 17.88
CA THR A 227 14.08 -3.75 17.49
C THR A 227 13.89 -5.27 17.47
N VAL A 228 12.85 -5.76 18.15
CA VAL A 228 12.47 -7.18 18.13
C VAL A 228 11.06 -7.29 17.55
N PRO A 229 10.86 -8.05 16.46
CA PRO A 229 9.51 -8.27 15.95
C PRO A 229 8.72 -9.08 16.97
N PHE A 230 7.46 -8.71 17.21
CA PHE A 230 6.62 -9.48 18.13
C PHE A 230 6.16 -10.80 17.50
N VAL A 231 6.12 -10.88 16.17
CA VAL A 231 5.70 -12.08 15.44
C VAL A 231 6.34 -12.20 14.06
N LYS A 232 6.49 -13.43 13.60
CA LYS A 232 6.83 -13.79 12.22
C LYS A 232 5.89 -14.89 11.74
N TYR A 233 5.11 -14.59 10.70
CA TYR A 233 4.29 -15.58 10.00
C TYR A 233 5.08 -16.12 8.83
N VAL A 234 5.34 -17.42 8.81
CA VAL A 234 6.18 -18.06 7.79
C VAL A 234 5.40 -19.18 7.13
N GLY A 235 5.40 -19.18 5.79
CA GLY A 235 4.86 -20.30 5.01
C GLY A 235 5.72 -21.57 5.13
N PRO A 236 5.19 -22.74 4.75
CA PRO A 236 5.91 -24.01 4.87
C PRO A 236 7.03 -24.21 3.84
N HIS A 237 7.03 -23.45 2.75
CA HIS A 237 7.96 -23.64 1.63
C HIS A 237 9.12 -22.65 1.65
N ARG A 238 9.96 -22.63 0.61
CA ARG A 238 10.97 -21.59 0.38
C ARG A 238 10.66 -20.86 -0.92
N PRO A 239 10.91 -19.54 -1.03
CA PRO A 239 10.55 -18.81 -2.23
C PRO A 239 11.57 -19.15 -3.32
N THR A 240 11.09 -19.69 -4.43
CA THR A 240 11.90 -20.08 -5.59
C THR A 240 11.81 -19.06 -6.73
N THR A 241 10.78 -18.19 -6.72
CA THR A 241 10.54 -17.20 -7.78
C THR A 241 10.74 -15.75 -7.32
N ASN A 242 10.73 -14.85 -8.32
CA ASN A 242 10.77 -13.39 -8.14
C ASN A 242 9.40 -12.75 -7.89
N GLN A 243 8.35 -13.56 -7.70
CA GLN A 243 7.00 -13.06 -7.51
C GLN A 243 6.91 -12.24 -6.23
N LYS A 244 6.22 -11.10 -6.32
CA LYS A 244 5.88 -10.27 -5.15
C LYS A 244 4.78 -11.00 -4.39
N MET A 245 5.07 -11.48 -3.18
CA MET A 245 4.01 -12.00 -2.31
C MET A 245 3.20 -10.84 -1.76
N SER A 246 1.90 -11.05 -1.65
CA SER A 246 0.97 -10.14 -1.00
C SER A 246 0.25 -10.83 0.15
N PHE A 247 -0.19 -10.03 1.11
CA PHE A 247 -1.04 -10.48 2.20
C PHE A 247 -2.19 -9.51 2.44
N ASP A 248 -3.24 -10.03 3.05
CA ASP A 248 -4.38 -9.26 3.53
C ASP A 248 -4.71 -9.59 4.99
N ILE A 249 -5.37 -8.65 5.66
CA ILE A 249 -5.87 -8.76 7.02
C ILE A 249 -7.36 -8.53 6.95
N ASP A 250 -8.13 -9.44 7.53
CA ASP A 250 -9.58 -9.31 7.55
C ASP A 250 -10.02 -8.05 8.32
N CYS A 251 -11.24 -7.56 8.06
CA CYS A 251 -11.75 -6.34 8.67
C CYS A 251 -11.85 -6.40 10.21
N SER A 252 -11.94 -7.59 10.81
CA SER A 252 -11.92 -7.76 12.26
C SER A 252 -10.49 -7.75 12.85
N GLY A 253 -9.45 -7.72 12.01
CA GLY A 253 -8.06 -7.65 12.43
C GLY A 253 -7.55 -8.92 13.12
N ARG A 254 -8.20 -10.08 12.91
CA ARG A 254 -7.94 -11.35 13.62
C ARG A 254 -7.27 -12.41 12.75
N ARG A 255 -7.33 -12.28 11.44
CA ARG A 255 -6.80 -13.25 10.49
C ARG A 255 -5.96 -12.54 9.45
N LEU A 256 -4.79 -13.09 9.20
CA LEU A 256 -3.92 -12.70 8.09
C LEU A 256 -3.91 -13.82 7.06
N MET A 257 -4.02 -13.47 5.78
CA MET A 257 -3.99 -14.42 4.67
C MET A 257 -2.88 -14.05 3.70
N THR A 258 -2.18 -15.05 3.16
CA THR A 258 -1.19 -14.86 2.11
C THR A 258 -1.15 -16.06 1.18
N GLY A 259 -0.97 -15.83 -0.12
CA GLY A 259 -0.77 -16.89 -1.10
C GLY A 259 0.72 -17.19 -1.29
N ASP A 260 1.05 -18.44 -1.60
CA ASP A 260 2.41 -18.85 -1.94
C ASP A 260 2.60 -19.17 -3.43
N GLN A 261 3.83 -19.51 -3.80
CA GLN A 261 4.24 -19.77 -5.18
C GLN A 261 3.78 -21.14 -5.71
N GLN A 262 3.24 -21.99 -4.84
CA GLN A 262 2.71 -23.32 -5.19
C GLN A 262 1.18 -23.29 -5.33
N GLY A 263 0.57 -22.11 -5.21
CA GLY A 263 -0.88 -21.93 -5.31
C GLY A 263 -1.63 -22.23 -4.01
N ALA A 264 -0.93 -22.39 -2.88
CA ALA A 264 -1.58 -22.55 -1.58
C ALA A 264 -1.89 -21.19 -0.94
N ILE A 265 -2.99 -21.15 -0.17
CA ILE A 265 -3.37 -19.99 0.66
C ILE A 265 -3.12 -20.36 2.12
N HIS A 266 -2.34 -19.54 2.81
CA HIS A 266 -2.03 -19.68 4.23
C HIS A 266 -2.88 -18.69 5.02
N VAL A 267 -3.51 -19.16 6.10
CA VAL A 267 -4.33 -18.36 7.01
C VAL A 267 -3.73 -18.44 8.40
N PHE A 268 -3.38 -17.29 8.97
CA PHE A 268 -2.79 -17.16 10.30
C PHE A 268 -3.78 -16.49 11.25
N ASN A 269 -3.84 -16.97 12.49
CA ASN A 269 -4.53 -16.28 13.57
C ASN A 269 -3.63 -15.18 14.15
N LEU A 270 -4.19 -13.99 14.36
CA LEU A 270 -3.52 -12.81 14.92
C LEU A 270 -3.82 -12.60 16.42
N GLN A 271 -4.63 -13.48 17.02
CA GLN A 271 -4.96 -13.48 18.46
C GLN A 271 -4.03 -14.37 19.27
#